data_AF-A0A7S2EQP5-F1
#
_entry.id   AF-A0A7S2EQP5-F1
#
_cell.length_a   1.000
_cell.length_b   1.000
_cell.length_c   1.000
_cell.angle_alpha   90.00
_cell.angle_beta   90.00
_cell.angle_gamma   90.00
#
_symmetry.space_group_name_H-M   'P 1'
#
loop_
_entity.id
_entity.type
_entity.pdbx_description
1 polymer ?
#
loop_
_entity_poly.entity_id
_entity_poly.type
_entity_poly.pdbx_seq_one_letter_code
_entity_poly.pdbx_strand_id
1 'polypeptide(L)'
;NYCSDDEDSLVLEDESGRVELLPAEDKEGGHVLDVHSVASGVIAAITGIVQPNSGVMIVHSVHFPSFSTAKEEGEGGEAVRCGPTTDSDNGSSSTTTTSPYVLLLSGLNFGGMGGDSNDNNASCLSLKRDMLLDYIAGYTDPETQDGAKICRIILAGGGCAKVSSSPSALPNFAQKQQQQQVNKALKKKSNSVLEASSYTQSIRELDLFLSECCASGIPVDCMPGKHDPTNANWPQRPYHQCLLPNATTFPDMLLRAPNPYEALVGGRLFLGSDGSNVEDIRKFIGNVVDVDDSEGEVESDVPCQKKEKSCIKE
;
A
#
# COMPACT_ATOMS: atom_id res chain seq x y z
N ASN A 1 5.09 2.96 18.03
CA ASN A 1 6.06 4.06 17.94
C ASN A 1 7.31 3.63 18.71
N TYR A 2 8.49 3.77 18.13
CA TYR A 2 9.80 3.44 18.71
C TYR A 2 10.64 4.69 19.05
N CYS A 3 10.06 5.89 18.95
CA CYS A 3 10.72 7.13 19.36
C CYS A 3 10.98 7.15 20.87
N SER A 4 12.11 7.74 21.27
CA SER A 4 12.51 8.01 22.64
C SER A 4 12.87 9.50 22.77
N ASP A 5 12.06 10.25 23.53
CA ASP A 5 12.17 11.71 23.64
C ASP A 5 13.53 12.19 24.19
N ASP A 6 14.20 11.36 25.01
CA ASP A 6 15.44 11.74 25.71
C ASP A 6 16.72 11.12 25.12
N GLU A 7 16.60 10.12 24.23
CA GLU A 7 17.75 9.34 23.73
C GLU A 7 17.98 9.47 22.22
N ASP A 8 16.97 9.89 21.46
CA ASP A 8 17.08 9.99 20.01
C ASP A 8 17.91 11.23 19.61
N SER A 9 18.82 11.04 18.66
CA SER A 9 19.69 12.11 18.14
C SER A 9 19.80 12.02 16.63
N LEU A 10 20.01 13.16 15.98
CA LEU A 10 20.22 13.24 14.54
C LEU A 10 21.70 13.31 14.21
N VAL A 11 22.14 12.48 13.28
CA VAL A 11 23.53 12.44 12.82
C VAL A 11 23.54 12.55 11.30
N LEU A 12 24.29 13.53 10.79
CA LEU A 12 24.59 13.64 9.37
C LEU A 12 25.79 12.75 9.04
N GLU A 13 25.60 11.85 8.07
CA GLU A 13 26.64 10.95 7.58
C GLU A 13 26.93 11.24 6.10
N ASP A 14 28.22 11.34 5.77
CA ASP A 14 28.77 11.48 4.42
C ASP A 14 30.02 10.60 4.29
N GLU A 15 30.57 10.47 3.08
CA GLU A 15 31.80 9.72 2.78
C GLU A 15 32.99 10.14 3.66
N SER A 16 33.00 11.39 4.14
CA SER A 16 34.04 11.96 4.98
C SER A 16 33.91 11.63 6.47
N GLY A 17 32.72 11.25 6.96
CA GLY A 17 32.48 10.97 8.37
C GLY A 17 31.07 11.29 8.85
N ARG A 18 30.93 11.41 10.18
CA ARG A 18 29.65 11.62 10.89
C ARG A 18 29.72 12.85 11.77
N VAL A 19 28.66 13.66 11.77
CA VAL A 19 28.52 14.86 12.60
C VAL A 19 27.14 14.87 13.24
N GLU A 20 27.10 15.01 14.56
CA GLU A 20 25.85 15.16 15.31
C GLU A 20 25.22 16.53 15.04
N LEU A 21 23.88 16.55 14.94
CA LEU A 21 23.10 17.73 14.61
C LEU A 21 22.31 18.19 15.83
N LEU A 22 22.39 19.49 16.14
CA LEU A 22 21.48 20.13 17.08
C LEU A 22 20.70 21.24 16.37
N PRO A 23 19.38 21.33 16.58
CA PRO A 23 18.60 22.42 15.99
C PRO A 23 19.07 23.76 16.59
N ALA A 24 19.19 24.78 15.74
CA ALA A 24 19.29 26.15 16.25
C ALA A 24 17.97 26.51 16.96
N GLU A 25 18.09 27.21 18.08
CA GLU A 25 16.94 27.83 18.74
C GLU A 25 16.50 29.03 17.88
N ASP A 26 15.32 28.95 17.27
CA ASP A 26 14.74 30.11 16.61
C ASP A 26 14.32 31.15 17.66
N LYS A 27 14.32 32.44 17.26
CA LYS A 27 13.92 33.56 18.13
C LYS A 27 12.48 33.48 18.64
N GLU A 28 11.67 32.59 18.07
CA GLU A 28 10.27 32.31 18.45
C GLU A 28 10.10 30.98 19.22
N GLY A 29 11.20 30.32 19.61
CA GLY A 29 11.16 29.06 20.37
C GLY A 29 10.81 27.83 19.52
N GLY A 30 10.84 27.95 18.19
CA GLY A 30 10.75 26.83 17.27
C GLY A 30 12.11 26.14 17.07
N HIS A 31 12.07 24.85 16.75
CA HIS A 31 13.23 24.10 16.29
C HIS A 31 13.19 23.98 14.77
N VAL A 32 14.28 24.37 14.10
CA VAL A 32 14.42 24.26 12.62
C VAL A 32 14.34 22.80 12.15
N LEU A 33 14.66 21.84 13.02
CA LEU A 33 14.66 20.41 12.74
C LEU A 33 14.25 19.66 14.00
N ASP A 34 13.11 18.97 13.94
CA ASP A 34 12.63 18.09 15.01
C ASP A 34 13.19 16.68 14.79
N VAL A 35 13.79 16.10 15.83
CA VAL A 35 14.36 14.74 15.83
C VAL A 35 13.32 13.72 15.40
N HIS A 36 12.07 13.91 15.82
CA HIS A 36 10.99 12.97 15.55
C HIS A 36 10.21 13.25 14.25
N SER A 37 10.69 14.20 13.42
CA SER A 37 10.10 14.53 12.12
C SER A 37 10.78 13.87 10.92
N VAL A 38 11.96 13.27 11.13
CA VAL A 38 12.79 12.70 10.06
C VAL A 38 13.18 11.27 10.41
N ALA A 39 13.05 10.36 9.45
CA ALA A 39 13.52 8.98 9.58
C ALA A 39 14.96 8.82 9.06
N SER A 40 15.66 7.83 9.58
CA SER A 40 16.99 7.45 9.10
C SER A 40 17.00 7.13 7.60
N GLY A 41 18.05 7.57 6.89
CA GLY A 41 18.22 7.36 5.45
C GLY A 41 17.68 8.48 4.56
N VAL A 42 17.07 9.52 5.13
CA VAL A 42 16.68 10.72 4.38
C VAL A 42 17.92 11.51 3.95
N ILE A 43 17.94 11.91 2.68
CA ILE A 43 18.98 12.76 2.10
C ILE A 43 18.47 14.20 2.06
N ALA A 44 19.21 15.11 2.67
CA ALA A 44 18.87 16.53 2.71
C ALA A 44 20.14 17.39 2.67
N ALA A 45 20.01 18.63 2.20
CA ALA A 45 21.07 19.62 2.30
C ALA A 45 20.91 20.42 3.60
N ILE A 46 21.96 20.40 4.44
CA ILE A 46 21.94 21.02 5.77
C ILE A 46 22.95 22.16 5.79
N THR A 47 22.53 23.34 6.26
CA THR A 47 23.41 24.49 6.49
C THR A 47 23.45 24.81 7.96
N GLY A 48 24.65 25.08 8.49
CA GLY A 48 24.87 25.27 9.92
C GLY A 48 26.33 25.55 10.25
N ILE A 49 26.61 25.66 11.54
CA ILE A 49 27.94 25.96 12.07
C ILE A 49 28.39 24.83 12.99
N VAL A 50 29.57 24.28 12.73
CA VAL A 50 30.19 23.27 13.59
C VAL A 50 30.87 23.97 14.76
N GLN A 51 30.51 23.57 15.98
CA GLN A 51 31.15 24.09 17.18
C GLN A 51 32.57 23.51 17.32
N PRO A 52 33.62 24.34 17.49
CA PRO A 52 35.00 23.87 17.55
C PRO A 52 35.33 22.90 18.70
N ASN A 53 34.57 22.99 19.80
CA ASN A 53 34.88 22.25 21.04
C ASN A 53 34.15 20.91 21.15
N SER A 54 32.91 20.83 20.63
CA SER A 54 32.08 19.63 20.71
C SER A 54 32.08 18.82 19.41
N GLY A 55 32.42 19.44 18.28
CA GLY A 55 32.30 18.81 16.96
C GLY A 55 30.85 18.68 16.47
N VAL A 56 29.88 19.21 17.23
CA VAL A 56 28.46 19.19 16.92
C VAL A 56 28.09 20.35 15.99
N MET A 57 27.22 20.10 15.02
CA MET A 57 26.74 21.11 14.09
C MET A 57 25.41 21.70 14.55
N ILE A 58 25.38 23.01 14.76
CA ILE A 58 24.13 23.76 14.97
C ILE A 58 23.49 24.00 13.60
N VAL A 59 22.30 23.47 13.38
CA VAL A 59 21.55 23.52 12.12
C VAL A 59 20.76 24.81 12.01
N HIS A 60 21.01 25.59 10.95
CA HIS A 60 20.27 26.83 10.64
C HIS A 60 19.17 26.63 9.61
N SER A 61 19.34 25.69 8.67
CA SER A 61 18.33 25.40 7.65
C SER A 61 18.52 24.02 7.05
N VAL A 62 17.41 23.34 6.74
CA VAL A 62 17.38 22.04 6.06
C VAL A 62 16.59 22.19 4.77
N HIS A 63 17.13 21.64 3.67
CA HIS A 63 16.47 21.64 2.37
C HIS A 63 16.33 20.20 1.87
N PHE A 64 15.10 19.77 1.63
CA PHE A 64 14.80 18.46 1.06
C PHE A 64 14.77 18.53 -0.48
N PRO A 65 15.10 17.44 -1.18
CA PRO A 65 14.90 17.34 -2.62
C PRO A 65 13.45 17.65 -2.99
N SER A 66 13.24 18.50 -4.00
CA SER A 66 11.90 18.79 -4.52
C SER A 66 11.46 17.70 -5.51
N PHE A 67 10.18 17.71 -5.85
CA PHE A 67 9.62 16.79 -6.84
C PHE A 67 10.29 16.98 -8.20
N SER A 68 10.60 15.88 -8.88
CA SER A 68 10.95 15.91 -10.29
C SER A 68 9.77 16.50 -11.06
N THR A 69 10.04 17.45 -11.97
CA THR A 69 9.00 17.96 -12.88
C THR A 69 8.51 16.80 -13.74
N ALA A 70 7.25 16.38 -13.55
CA ALA A 70 6.63 15.41 -14.44
C ALA A 70 6.67 15.98 -15.86
N LYS A 71 7.27 15.24 -16.80
CA LYS A 71 7.10 15.57 -18.21
C LYS A 71 5.62 15.35 -18.52
N GLU A 72 4.97 16.34 -19.10
CA GLU A 72 3.70 16.12 -19.79
C GLU A 72 3.99 15.22 -20.99
N GLU A 73 4.00 13.90 -20.78
CA GLU A 73 4.24 12.95 -21.86
C GLU A 73 2.95 12.80 -22.67
N GLY A 74 2.97 13.35 -23.88
CA GLY A 74 1.94 13.14 -24.88
C GLY A 74 1.91 11.69 -25.36
N GLU A 75 0.73 11.07 -25.32
CA GLU A 75 0.14 10.04 -26.20
C GLU A 75 1.00 8.87 -26.77
N GLY A 76 2.24 8.65 -26.32
CA GLY A 76 3.18 7.74 -27.00
C GLY A 76 3.74 6.57 -26.17
N GLY A 77 3.40 6.46 -24.88
CA GLY A 77 3.79 5.31 -24.06
C GLY A 77 2.94 4.09 -24.42
N GLU A 78 3.58 2.93 -24.62
CA GLU A 78 2.92 1.64 -24.89
C GLU A 78 1.96 1.31 -23.72
N ALA A 79 0.70 1.74 -23.87
CA ALA A 79 -0.31 1.64 -22.83
C ALA A 79 -0.56 0.17 -22.52
N VAL A 80 -0.42 -0.21 -21.25
CA VAL A 80 -0.80 -1.54 -20.77
C VAL A 80 -2.30 -1.66 -21.02
N ARG A 81 -2.68 -2.50 -21.99
CA ARG A 81 -4.02 -2.70 -22.55
C ARG A 81 -5.16 -2.21 -21.64
N CYS A 82 -5.81 -1.13 -22.05
CA CYS A 82 -7.18 -0.83 -21.66
C CYS A 82 -8.11 -1.63 -22.59
N GLY A 83 -9.28 -2.05 -22.10
CA GLY A 83 -10.34 -2.64 -22.93
C GLY A 83 -10.74 -1.73 -24.10
N PRO A 84 -11.61 -2.20 -25.02
CA PRO A 84 -11.80 -1.57 -26.33
C PRO A 84 -12.22 -0.10 -26.19
N THR A 85 -11.33 0.81 -26.60
CA THR A 85 -11.63 2.22 -26.79
C THR A 85 -12.24 2.39 -28.18
N THR A 86 -13.47 2.88 -28.24
CA THR A 86 -14.10 3.28 -29.50
C THR A 86 -13.55 4.65 -29.91
N ASP A 87 -12.48 4.65 -30.70
CA ASP A 87 -12.03 5.87 -31.37
C ASP A 87 -12.89 6.09 -32.63
N SER A 88 -13.74 7.12 -32.61
CA SER A 88 -14.38 7.64 -33.82
C SER A 88 -14.69 9.12 -33.64
N ASP A 89 -13.78 9.95 -34.16
CA ASP A 89 -14.03 11.35 -34.48
C ASP A 89 -14.99 11.45 -35.69
N ASN A 90 -16.27 11.71 -35.42
CA ASN A 90 -17.06 12.78 -36.05
C ASN A 90 -18.56 12.64 -35.75
N GLY A 91 -19.15 13.74 -35.27
CA GLY A 91 -20.55 14.09 -35.54
C GLY A 91 -21.56 13.80 -34.44
N SER A 92 -21.95 14.86 -33.73
CA SER A 92 -23.32 15.07 -33.24
C SER A 92 -24.00 13.86 -32.59
N SER A 93 -23.64 13.55 -31.35
CA SER A 93 -24.47 12.75 -30.46
C SER A 93 -24.15 13.11 -29.01
N SER A 94 -25.15 13.51 -28.25
CA SER A 94 -25.06 13.78 -26.82
C SER A 94 -24.91 12.47 -26.03
N THR A 95 -23.79 11.77 -26.20
CA THR A 95 -23.43 10.61 -25.38
C THR A 95 -22.65 11.12 -24.17
N THR A 96 -23.22 10.98 -22.98
CA THR A 96 -22.58 11.22 -21.70
C THR A 96 -21.18 10.59 -21.69
N THR A 97 -20.15 11.41 -21.71
CA THR A 97 -18.74 11.00 -21.66
C THR A 97 -18.44 10.48 -20.25
N THR A 98 -18.75 9.22 -19.97
CA THR A 98 -18.46 8.61 -18.67
C THR A 98 -16.97 8.28 -18.60
N SER A 99 -16.25 8.92 -17.68
CA SER A 99 -14.83 8.64 -17.46
C SER A 99 -14.63 7.24 -16.86
N PRO A 100 -13.63 6.46 -17.33
CA PRO A 100 -13.33 5.15 -16.77
C PRO A 100 -12.75 5.27 -15.36
N TYR A 101 -12.98 4.25 -14.52
CA TYR A 101 -12.45 4.16 -13.15
C TYR A 101 -11.34 3.11 -13.03
N VAL A 102 -10.37 3.37 -12.16
CA VAL A 102 -9.39 2.38 -11.70
C VAL A 102 -9.73 2.03 -10.26
N LEU A 103 -9.93 0.74 -9.98
CA LEU A 103 -10.23 0.26 -8.64
C LEU A 103 -8.93 -0.11 -7.91
N LEU A 104 -8.65 0.56 -6.79
CA LEU A 104 -7.52 0.24 -5.92
C LEU A 104 -8.00 -0.66 -4.79
N LEU A 105 -7.39 -1.84 -4.65
CA LEU A 105 -7.69 -2.81 -3.60
C LEU A 105 -6.43 -3.07 -2.78
N SER A 106 -6.60 -3.33 -1.49
CA SER A 106 -5.51 -3.76 -0.60
C SER A 106 -6.09 -4.50 0.59
N GLY A 107 -5.30 -5.36 1.24
CA GLY A 107 -5.69 -5.94 2.52
C GLY A 107 -6.88 -6.91 2.44
N LEU A 108 -6.98 -7.67 1.34
CA LEU A 108 -7.97 -8.74 1.21
C LEU A 108 -7.81 -9.79 2.31
N ASN A 109 -6.58 -10.12 2.73
CA ASN A 109 -6.25 -10.95 3.89
C ASN A 109 -6.97 -12.32 3.91
N PHE A 110 -6.87 -13.08 2.80
CA PHE A 110 -7.39 -14.45 2.73
C PHE A 110 -6.74 -15.36 3.78
N GLY A 111 -7.53 -16.31 4.31
CA GLY A 111 -7.15 -17.22 5.41
C GLY A 111 -6.87 -16.58 6.77
N GLY A 112 -7.11 -15.28 6.94
CA GLY A 112 -7.04 -14.61 8.24
C GLY A 112 -8.26 -14.93 9.10
N MET A 113 -8.06 -15.56 10.25
CA MET A 113 -9.00 -15.42 11.36
C MET A 113 -8.82 -14.00 11.89
N GLY A 114 -9.79 -13.11 11.64
CA GLY A 114 -9.80 -11.69 11.99
C GLY A 114 -8.84 -11.36 13.13
N GLY A 115 -7.70 -10.76 12.78
CA GLY A 115 -6.58 -10.53 13.68
C GLY A 115 -6.86 -9.35 14.58
N ASP A 116 -7.75 -9.54 15.55
CA ASP A 116 -7.71 -8.94 16.87
C ASP A 116 -8.71 -9.69 17.75
N SER A 117 -8.35 -9.88 19.03
CA SER A 117 -8.83 -10.98 19.87
C SER A 117 -10.27 -10.85 20.37
N ASN A 118 -11.19 -10.27 19.59
CA ASN A 118 -12.58 -10.10 19.99
C ASN A 118 -13.68 -10.16 18.90
N ASP A 119 -13.35 -10.27 17.60
CA ASP A 119 -14.36 -10.00 16.56
C ASP A 119 -14.69 -11.18 15.63
N ASN A 120 -15.98 -11.32 15.33
CA ASN A 120 -16.56 -12.14 14.24
C ASN A 120 -16.15 -11.65 12.82
N ASN A 121 -15.01 -10.98 12.68
CA ASN A 121 -14.61 -10.19 11.50
C ASN A 121 -14.15 -11.04 10.31
N ALA A 122 -13.74 -12.30 10.50
CA ALA A 122 -13.34 -13.18 9.40
C ALA A 122 -14.50 -13.45 8.41
N SER A 123 -15.69 -13.77 8.96
CA SER A 123 -16.91 -13.96 8.16
C SER A 123 -17.36 -12.65 7.51
N CYS A 124 -17.11 -11.52 8.16
CA CYS A 124 -17.41 -10.19 7.61
C CYS A 124 -16.53 -9.87 6.39
N LEU A 125 -15.23 -10.22 6.43
CA LEU A 125 -14.33 -10.01 5.29
C LEU A 125 -14.70 -10.90 4.10
N SER A 126 -15.05 -12.17 4.31
CA SER A 126 -15.49 -13.03 3.20
C SER A 126 -16.71 -12.44 2.49
N LEU A 127 -17.74 -12.05 3.25
CA LEU A 127 -18.94 -11.43 2.67
C LEU A 127 -18.62 -10.11 1.94
N LYS A 128 -17.73 -9.27 2.48
CA LYS A 128 -17.29 -8.04 1.82
C LYS A 128 -16.60 -8.32 0.47
N ARG A 129 -15.83 -9.40 0.36
CA ARG A 129 -15.18 -9.82 -0.90
C ARG A 129 -16.21 -10.30 -1.91
N ASP A 130 -17.19 -11.09 -1.49
CA ASP A 130 -18.27 -11.56 -2.37
C ASP A 130 -19.13 -10.38 -2.86
N MET A 131 -19.49 -9.45 -1.97
CA MET A 131 -20.21 -8.23 -2.35
C MET A 131 -19.41 -7.33 -3.31
N LEU A 132 -18.09 -7.30 -3.15
CA LEU A 132 -17.21 -6.57 -4.07
C LEU A 132 -17.21 -7.21 -5.47
N LEU A 133 -17.17 -8.54 -5.55
CA LEU A 133 -17.28 -9.27 -6.82
C LEU A 133 -18.63 -9.01 -7.49
N ASP A 134 -19.73 -9.02 -6.72
CA ASP A 134 -21.06 -8.69 -7.24
C ASP A 134 -21.13 -7.25 -7.76
N TYR A 135 -20.49 -6.30 -7.07
CA TYR A 135 -20.42 -4.91 -7.51
C TYR A 135 -19.64 -4.77 -8.82
N ILE A 136 -18.46 -5.42 -8.90
CA ILE A 136 -17.61 -5.40 -10.09
C ILE A 136 -18.31 -6.08 -11.28
N ALA A 137 -19.02 -7.17 -11.04
CA ALA A 137 -19.80 -7.87 -12.05
C ALA A 137 -21.08 -7.12 -12.47
N GLY A 138 -21.46 -6.05 -11.75
CA GLY A 138 -22.63 -5.24 -12.04
C GLY A 138 -23.96 -5.80 -11.52
N TYR A 139 -23.93 -6.75 -10.58
CA TYR A 139 -25.16 -7.33 -9.99
C TYR A 139 -25.78 -6.44 -8.90
N THR A 140 -24.99 -5.60 -8.22
CA THR A 140 -25.45 -4.81 -7.07
C THR A 140 -26.27 -3.57 -7.45
N ASP A 141 -25.93 -2.89 -8.54
CA ASP A 141 -26.62 -1.66 -8.98
C ASP A 141 -26.93 -1.70 -10.49
N PRO A 142 -28.12 -2.21 -10.87
CA PRO A 142 -28.52 -2.30 -12.26
C PRO A 142 -28.85 -0.95 -12.90
N GLU A 143 -29.06 0.12 -12.11
CA GLU A 143 -29.47 1.44 -12.62
C GLU A 143 -28.26 2.32 -12.97
N THR A 144 -27.26 2.40 -12.08
CA THR A 144 -26.07 3.25 -12.32
C THR A 144 -24.97 2.53 -13.10
N GLN A 145 -24.91 1.20 -12.95
CA GLN A 145 -23.88 0.31 -13.51
C GLN A 145 -22.45 0.84 -13.32
N ASP A 146 -22.17 1.47 -12.17
CA ASP A 146 -20.86 2.08 -11.91
C ASP A 146 -19.71 1.06 -11.95
N GLY A 147 -19.96 -0.19 -11.52
CA GLY A 147 -19.00 -1.29 -11.62
C GLY A 147 -18.53 -1.56 -13.05
N ALA A 148 -19.40 -1.39 -14.05
CA ALA A 148 -19.05 -1.59 -15.46
C ALA A 148 -18.11 -0.51 -16.02
N LYS A 149 -17.95 0.63 -15.32
CA LYS A 149 -17.02 1.71 -15.69
C LYS A 149 -15.59 1.44 -15.20
N ILE A 150 -15.38 0.39 -14.40
CA ILE A 150 -14.05 0.00 -13.91
C ILE A 150 -13.25 -0.62 -15.06
N CYS A 151 -12.15 0.01 -15.44
CA CYS A 151 -11.32 -0.43 -16.55
C CYS A 151 -10.10 -1.28 -16.13
N ARG A 152 -9.68 -1.18 -14.86
CA ARG A 152 -8.54 -1.93 -14.30
C ARG A 152 -8.62 -2.00 -12.78
N ILE A 153 -8.15 -3.11 -12.21
CA ILE A 153 -8.02 -3.31 -10.77
C ILE A 153 -6.53 -3.38 -10.44
N ILE A 154 -6.09 -2.62 -9.43
CA ILE A 154 -4.73 -2.71 -8.88
C ILE A 154 -4.85 -3.22 -7.44
N LEU A 155 -4.35 -4.44 -7.19
CA LEU A 155 -4.27 -5.04 -5.86
C LEU A 155 -2.89 -4.74 -5.26
N ALA A 156 -2.84 -3.80 -4.32
CA ALA A 156 -1.65 -3.34 -3.61
C ALA A 156 -1.39 -4.14 -2.33
N GLY A 157 -1.01 -5.41 -2.50
CA GLY A 157 -0.61 -6.28 -1.40
C GLY A 157 -1.72 -6.65 -0.41
N GLY A 158 -1.34 -7.41 0.62
CA GLY A 158 -2.28 -7.93 1.61
C GLY A 158 -3.21 -8.99 1.03
N GLY A 159 -2.71 -9.84 0.12
CA GLY A 159 -3.49 -10.93 -0.46
C GLY A 159 -3.76 -12.01 0.58
N CYS A 160 -2.71 -12.53 1.21
CA CYS A 160 -2.79 -13.50 2.30
C CYS A 160 -2.64 -12.84 3.66
N ALA A 161 -3.40 -13.32 4.64
CA ALA A 161 -3.28 -12.85 6.01
C ALA A 161 -1.98 -13.32 6.66
N LYS A 162 -1.57 -12.60 7.70
CA LYS A 162 -0.51 -13.04 8.61
C LYS A 162 -0.90 -14.37 9.24
N VAL A 163 -0.07 -15.40 9.05
CA VAL A 163 -0.29 -16.67 9.72
C VAL A 163 -0.03 -16.47 11.22
N SER A 164 -1.08 -16.63 12.03
CA SER A 164 -0.92 -16.62 13.48
C SER A 164 -0.64 -18.05 13.93
N SER A 165 0.48 -18.25 14.62
CA SER A 165 0.88 -19.55 15.17
C SER A 165 0.03 -20.01 16.37
N SER A 166 -1.21 -19.54 16.46
CA SER A 166 -2.17 -19.89 17.50
C SER A 166 -2.93 -21.17 17.09
N PRO A 167 -2.81 -22.27 17.83
CA PRO A 167 -3.43 -23.55 17.49
C PRO A 167 -4.95 -23.61 17.77
N SER A 168 -5.66 -22.48 17.81
CA SER A 168 -7.06 -22.42 18.21
C SER A 168 -7.96 -21.90 17.09
N ALA A 169 -8.36 -22.79 16.19
CA ALA A 169 -9.66 -22.82 15.49
C ALA A 169 -9.50 -23.38 14.06
N LEU A 170 -9.52 -24.70 13.93
CA LEU A 170 -9.99 -25.31 12.69
C LEU A 170 -11.53 -25.33 12.72
N PRO A 171 -12.23 -25.10 11.59
CA PRO A 171 -13.63 -25.51 11.46
C PRO A 171 -13.69 -27.04 11.58
N ASN A 172 -14.52 -27.54 12.50
CA ASN A 172 -14.69 -28.96 12.82
C ASN A 172 -15.41 -29.76 11.71
N PHE A 173 -14.87 -29.82 10.49
CA PHE A 173 -15.37 -30.73 9.46
C PHE A 173 -14.23 -31.60 8.95
N ALA A 174 -14.31 -32.89 9.30
CA ALA A 174 -13.44 -33.99 8.86
C ALA A 174 -12.05 -34.13 9.52
N GLN A 175 -12.03 -34.53 10.81
CA GLN A 175 -11.08 -35.56 11.32
C GLN A 175 -11.37 -35.92 12.80
N LYS A 176 -12.55 -36.48 13.06
CA LYS A 176 -12.76 -37.32 14.25
C LYS A 176 -12.51 -38.77 13.86
N GLN A 177 -11.25 -39.17 13.80
CA GLN A 177 -10.79 -40.52 14.14
C GLN A 177 -9.26 -40.59 14.14
N GLN A 178 -8.72 -41.02 15.28
CA GLN A 178 -7.31 -41.37 15.54
C GLN A 178 -6.29 -40.22 15.62
N GLN A 179 -6.03 -39.75 16.84
CA GLN A 179 -4.78 -40.11 17.53
C GLN A 179 -4.75 -39.56 18.95
N GLN A 180 -4.91 -40.47 19.91
CA GLN A 180 -4.42 -40.30 21.27
C GLN A 180 -2.88 -40.37 21.26
N GLN A 181 -2.27 -39.50 22.06
CA GLN A 181 -0.91 -39.58 22.60
C GLN A 181 0.26 -39.58 21.61
N VAL A 182 0.81 -38.40 21.27
CA VAL A 182 2.23 -38.30 20.88
C VAL A 182 2.93 -37.01 21.37
N ASN A 183 3.99 -37.22 22.15
CA ASN A 183 5.19 -36.45 22.51
C ASN A 183 5.31 -34.93 22.16
N LYS A 184 5.76 -34.14 23.16
CA LYS A 184 6.07 -32.69 23.08
C LYS A 184 7.10 -32.28 21.99
N ALA A 185 7.83 -33.22 21.37
CA ALA A 185 8.77 -32.95 20.27
C ALA A 185 8.11 -32.93 18.87
N LEU A 186 6.88 -33.47 18.72
CA LEU A 186 6.12 -33.45 17.45
C LEU A 186 5.30 -32.17 17.25
N LYS A 187 5.15 -31.35 18.28
CA LYS A 187 4.40 -30.08 18.21
C LYS A 187 5.00 -29.08 17.22
N LYS A 188 6.34 -29.04 17.07
CA LYS A 188 7.01 -28.14 16.13
C LYS A 188 6.80 -28.56 14.66
N LYS A 189 6.73 -29.86 14.38
CA LYS A 189 6.37 -30.39 13.05
C LYS A 189 4.87 -30.26 12.75
N SER A 190 4.00 -30.49 13.74
CA SER A 190 2.56 -30.33 13.57
C SER A 190 2.17 -28.87 13.31
N ASN A 191 2.77 -27.91 14.02
CA ASN A 191 2.51 -26.48 13.77
C ASN A 191 2.99 -26.08 12.36
N SER A 192 4.20 -26.48 11.94
CA SER A 192 4.68 -26.20 10.58
C SER A 192 3.77 -26.75 9.47
N VAL A 193 3.16 -27.92 9.67
CA VAL A 193 2.22 -28.51 8.70
C VAL A 193 0.88 -27.77 8.69
N LEU A 194 0.38 -27.37 9.87
CA LEU A 194 -0.86 -26.60 9.99
C LEU A 194 -0.71 -25.19 9.37
N GLU A 195 0.41 -24.51 9.66
CA GLU A 195 0.76 -23.21 9.08
C GLU A 195 0.84 -23.29 7.55
N ALA A 196 1.52 -24.31 7.01
CA ALA A 196 1.61 -24.54 5.56
C ALA A 196 0.23 -24.82 4.94
N SER A 197 -0.67 -25.52 5.64
CA SER A 197 -2.01 -25.81 5.15
C SER A 197 -2.91 -24.57 5.12
N SER A 198 -2.83 -23.71 6.14
CA SER A 198 -3.56 -22.43 6.20
C SER A 198 -3.09 -21.49 5.09
N TYR A 199 -1.79 -21.44 4.87
CA TYR A 199 -1.19 -20.63 3.82
C TYR A 199 -1.61 -21.08 2.41
N THR A 200 -1.62 -22.39 2.19
CA THR A 200 -2.06 -22.98 0.92
C THR A 200 -3.54 -22.64 0.65
N GLN A 201 -4.38 -22.68 1.69
CA GLN A 201 -5.79 -22.31 1.57
C GLN A 201 -5.96 -20.81 1.26
N SER A 202 -5.19 -19.95 1.93
CA SER A 202 -5.20 -18.49 1.71
C SER A 202 -4.85 -18.13 0.27
N ILE A 203 -3.79 -18.76 -0.27
CA ILE A 203 -3.36 -18.56 -1.66
C ILE A 203 -4.38 -19.10 -2.64
N ARG A 204 -5.02 -20.24 -2.33
CA ARG A 204 -6.08 -20.80 -3.17
C ARG A 204 -7.29 -19.86 -3.25
N GLU A 205 -7.71 -19.26 -2.14
CA GLU A 205 -8.82 -18.30 -2.13
C GLU A 205 -8.47 -17.01 -2.89
N LEU A 206 -7.24 -16.52 -2.73
CA LEU A 206 -6.73 -15.40 -3.52
C LEU A 206 -6.74 -15.71 -5.02
N ASP A 207 -6.27 -16.88 -5.42
CA ASP A 207 -6.27 -17.33 -6.82
C ASP A 207 -7.68 -17.40 -7.41
N LEU A 208 -8.64 -17.93 -6.65
CA LEU A 208 -10.04 -17.97 -7.08
C LEU A 208 -10.63 -16.56 -7.24
N PHE A 209 -10.40 -15.68 -6.27
CA PHE A 209 -10.86 -14.29 -6.34
C PHE A 209 -10.28 -13.54 -7.54
N LEU A 210 -8.96 -13.65 -7.76
CA LEU A 210 -8.30 -13.03 -8.91
C LEU A 210 -8.83 -13.60 -10.24
N SER A 211 -9.07 -14.91 -10.29
CA SER A 211 -9.67 -15.57 -11.46
C SER A 211 -11.08 -15.06 -11.73
N GLU A 212 -11.88 -14.79 -10.71
CA GLU A 212 -13.24 -14.26 -10.85
C GLU A 212 -13.24 -12.81 -11.34
N CYS A 213 -12.37 -11.97 -10.79
CA CYS A 213 -12.14 -10.61 -11.31
C CYS A 213 -11.67 -10.62 -12.79
N CYS A 214 -10.79 -11.56 -13.16
CA CYS A 214 -10.38 -11.69 -14.57
C CYS A 214 -11.53 -12.20 -15.45
N ALA A 215 -12.36 -13.12 -14.93
CA ALA A 215 -13.50 -13.69 -15.64
C ALA A 215 -14.63 -12.67 -15.88
N SER A 216 -14.76 -11.64 -15.03
CA SER A 216 -15.66 -10.51 -15.27
C SER A 216 -15.19 -9.58 -16.40
N GLY A 217 -13.98 -9.82 -16.95
CA GLY A 217 -13.44 -9.09 -18.10
C GLY A 217 -12.58 -7.87 -17.74
N ILE A 218 -12.20 -7.72 -16.47
CA ILE A 218 -11.40 -6.59 -15.99
C ILE A 218 -9.94 -7.02 -15.79
N PRO A 219 -8.97 -6.33 -16.39
CA PRO A 219 -7.56 -6.55 -16.11
C PRO A 219 -7.20 -6.29 -14.64
N VAL A 220 -6.41 -7.18 -14.04
CA VAL A 220 -5.99 -7.11 -12.64
C VAL A 220 -4.47 -7.10 -12.54
N ASP A 221 -3.93 -6.07 -11.91
CA ASP A 221 -2.51 -5.95 -11.59
C ASP A 221 -2.31 -6.30 -10.11
N CYS A 222 -1.67 -7.44 -9.84
CA CYS A 222 -1.52 -7.99 -8.49
C CYS A 222 -0.09 -7.81 -7.99
N MET A 223 0.09 -6.93 -6.99
CA MET A 223 1.33 -6.75 -6.25
C MET A 223 1.35 -7.63 -4.99
N PRO A 224 2.49 -8.24 -4.64
CA PRO A 224 2.65 -8.92 -3.35
C PRO A 224 2.77 -7.90 -2.21
N GLY A 225 2.37 -8.32 -1.01
CA GLY A 225 2.66 -7.62 0.23
C GLY A 225 3.55 -8.42 1.18
N LYS A 226 3.75 -7.86 2.38
CA LYS A 226 4.60 -8.39 3.47
C LYS A 226 4.32 -9.84 3.90
N HIS A 227 3.08 -10.32 3.80
CA HIS A 227 2.67 -11.65 4.26
C HIS A 227 2.49 -12.67 3.11
N ASP A 228 2.69 -12.23 1.88
CA ASP A 228 2.55 -13.04 0.67
C ASP A 228 3.81 -13.87 0.37
N PRO A 229 3.74 -14.96 -0.43
CA PRO A 229 4.78 -15.98 -0.53
C PRO A 229 5.78 -15.59 -1.59
N THR A 230 6.38 -14.44 -1.36
CA THR A 230 7.43 -13.87 -2.16
C THR A 230 8.64 -13.62 -1.26
N ASN A 231 9.66 -12.93 -1.75
CA ASN A 231 10.73 -12.48 -0.87
C ASN A 231 10.21 -11.41 0.09
N ALA A 232 10.66 -11.49 1.35
CA ALA A 232 10.39 -10.47 2.36
C ALA A 232 11.13 -9.15 2.09
N ASN A 233 12.25 -9.22 1.36
CA ASN A 233 13.08 -8.05 1.06
C ASN A 233 12.44 -7.18 -0.03
N TRP A 234 12.59 -5.86 0.10
CA TRP A 234 12.31 -4.93 -0.98
C TRP A 234 13.50 -4.81 -1.94
N PRO A 235 13.28 -4.74 -3.27
CA PRO A 235 11.99 -4.90 -3.96
C PRO A 235 11.47 -6.35 -3.95
N GLN A 236 10.17 -6.54 -3.73
CA GLN A 236 9.54 -7.86 -3.76
C GLN A 236 9.28 -8.33 -5.19
N ARG A 237 9.55 -9.61 -5.45
CA ARG A 237 9.32 -10.27 -6.74
C ARG A 237 7.83 -10.56 -6.93
N PRO A 238 7.32 -10.53 -8.18
CA PRO A 238 5.95 -10.93 -8.46
C PRO A 238 5.63 -12.35 -8.00
N TYR A 239 4.34 -12.62 -7.80
CA TYR A 239 3.87 -13.99 -7.54
C TYR A 239 4.35 -14.98 -8.60
N HIS A 240 4.78 -16.14 -8.15
CA HIS A 240 5.10 -17.24 -9.05
C HIS A 240 3.81 -17.84 -9.61
N GLN A 241 3.80 -18.20 -10.91
CA GLN A 241 2.62 -18.72 -11.60
C GLN A 241 2.03 -19.98 -10.94
N CYS A 242 2.86 -20.83 -10.33
CA CYS A 242 2.39 -22.05 -9.64
C CYS A 242 1.48 -21.79 -8.43
N LEU A 243 1.49 -20.57 -7.90
CA LEU A 243 0.64 -20.16 -6.78
C LEU A 243 -0.74 -19.71 -7.25
N LEU A 244 -0.86 -19.31 -8.52
CA LEU A 244 -2.08 -18.74 -9.10
C LEU A 244 -2.55 -19.53 -10.34
N PRO A 245 -2.77 -20.85 -10.23
CA PRO A 245 -3.10 -21.69 -11.40
C PRO A 245 -4.40 -21.29 -12.10
N ASN A 246 -5.43 -20.82 -11.39
CA ASN A 246 -6.70 -20.45 -12.01
C ASN A 246 -6.58 -19.09 -12.70
N ALA A 247 -6.12 -18.06 -11.97
CA ALA A 247 -6.03 -16.71 -12.50
C ALA A 247 -5.03 -16.60 -13.67
N THR A 248 -3.96 -17.42 -13.67
CA THR A 248 -2.98 -17.46 -14.78
C THR A 248 -3.52 -18.09 -16.07
N THR A 249 -4.74 -18.65 -16.04
CA THR A 249 -5.48 -19.06 -17.26
C THR A 249 -5.88 -17.84 -18.10
N PHE A 250 -5.89 -16.64 -17.52
CA PHE A 250 -6.16 -15.37 -18.19
C PHE A 250 -4.87 -14.54 -18.37
N PRO A 251 -3.95 -14.93 -19.28
CA PRO A 251 -2.61 -14.33 -19.39
C PRO A 251 -2.64 -12.85 -19.78
N ASP A 252 -3.65 -12.42 -20.53
CA ASP A 252 -3.81 -11.03 -20.97
C ASP A 252 -4.54 -10.14 -19.94
N MET A 253 -5.18 -10.73 -18.93
CA MET A 253 -5.94 -10.00 -17.91
C MET A 253 -5.19 -9.90 -16.59
N LEU A 254 -4.48 -10.96 -16.18
CA LEU A 254 -3.72 -10.95 -14.93
C LEU A 254 -2.27 -10.51 -15.16
N LEU A 255 -1.90 -9.34 -14.66
CA LEU A 255 -0.52 -8.93 -14.51
C LEU A 255 -0.03 -9.24 -13.09
N ARG A 256 1.05 -10.01 -12.99
CA ARG A 256 1.76 -10.23 -11.72
C ARG A 256 2.84 -9.15 -11.60
N ALA A 257 2.59 -8.14 -10.78
CA ALA A 257 3.44 -6.98 -10.60
C ALA A 257 4.48 -7.21 -9.48
N PRO A 258 5.67 -6.58 -9.56
CA PRO A 258 6.58 -6.48 -8.42
C PRO A 258 6.04 -5.46 -7.39
N ASN A 259 6.68 -5.39 -6.22
CA ASN A 259 6.43 -4.31 -5.25
C ASN A 259 7.77 -3.61 -4.93
N PRO A 260 7.93 -2.30 -5.17
CA PRO A 260 6.98 -1.33 -5.73
C PRO A 260 6.53 -1.58 -7.16
N TYR A 261 5.42 -0.95 -7.54
CA TYR A 261 4.84 -1.03 -8.88
C TYR A 261 4.64 0.33 -9.51
N GLU A 262 4.92 0.41 -10.82
CA GLU A 262 4.72 1.56 -11.66
C GLU A 262 3.97 1.14 -12.93
N ALA A 263 2.94 1.90 -13.32
CA ALA A 263 2.19 1.64 -14.54
C ALA A 263 1.52 2.87 -15.13
N LEU A 264 1.40 2.87 -16.46
CA LEU A 264 0.63 3.85 -17.21
C LEU A 264 -0.76 3.27 -17.52
N VAL A 265 -1.81 3.84 -16.93
CA VAL A 265 -3.20 3.42 -17.14
C VAL A 265 -4.00 4.61 -17.64
N GLY A 266 -4.56 4.50 -18.86
CA GLY A 266 -5.35 5.59 -19.45
C GLY A 266 -4.58 6.92 -19.56
N GLY A 267 -3.27 6.86 -19.87
CA GLY A 267 -2.40 8.05 -19.97
C GLY A 267 -1.99 8.66 -18.62
N ARG A 268 -2.31 8.02 -17.49
CA ARG A 268 -1.92 8.47 -16.15
C ARG A 268 -0.90 7.53 -15.54
N LEU A 269 0.16 8.10 -14.97
CA LEU A 269 1.20 7.34 -14.27
C LEU A 269 0.75 7.02 -12.84
N PHE A 270 0.72 5.74 -12.51
CA PHE A 270 0.50 5.23 -11.17
C PHE A 270 1.82 4.70 -10.61
N LEU A 271 2.15 5.09 -9.40
CA LEU A 271 3.27 4.56 -8.62
C LEU A 271 2.73 4.21 -7.23
N GLY A 272 2.97 2.98 -6.79
CA GLY A 272 2.42 2.50 -5.52
C GLY A 272 3.19 1.32 -4.94
N SER A 273 2.87 1.02 -3.69
CA SER A 273 3.42 -0.09 -2.92
C SER A 273 2.37 -0.67 -1.97
N ASP A 274 2.69 -1.78 -1.31
CA ASP A 274 1.83 -2.43 -0.30
C ASP A 274 1.66 -1.65 1.02
N GLY A 275 2.31 -0.49 1.16
CA GLY A 275 2.22 0.38 2.33
C GLY A 275 3.21 0.01 3.46
N SER A 276 4.00 -1.06 3.30
CA SER A 276 5.01 -1.47 4.30
C SER A 276 6.06 -0.37 4.55
N ASN A 277 6.40 0.42 3.54
CA ASN A 277 7.28 1.58 3.64
C ASN A 277 6.72 2.68 4.56
N VAL A 278 5.45 3.03 4.40
CA VAL A 278 4.78 4.05 5.23
C VAL A 278 4.57 3.52 6.64
N GLU A 279 4.19 2.25 6.79
CA GLU A 279 4.09 1.58 8.09
C GLU A 279 5.43 1.62 8.84
N ASP A 280 6.55 1.42 8.13
CA ASP A 280 7.88 1.45 8.74
C ASP A 280 8.29 2.86 9.15
N ILE A 281 8.09 3.87 8.29
CA ILE A 281 8.35 5.28 8.63
C ILE A 281 7.56 5.69 9.87
N ARG A 282 6.28 5.32 9.97
CA ARG A 282 5.39 5.62 11.11
C ARG A 282 5.96 5.12 12.44
N LYS A 283 6.80 4.08 12.45
CA LYS A 283 7.39 3.56 13.69
C LYS A 283 8.48 4.48 14.25
N PHE A 284 9.09 5.33 13.43
CA PHE A 284 10.25 6.14 13.78
C PHE A 284 10.00 7.66 13.71
N ILE A 285 8.74 8.08 13.53
CA ILE A 285 8.34 9.48 13.59
C ILE A 285 7.39 9.70 14.77
N GLY A 286 7.58 10.81 15.51
CA GLY A 286 6.84 11.12 16.74
C GLY A 286 5.51 11.81 16.48
N ASN A 287 5.41 12.56 15.37
CA ASN A 287 4.21 13.32 15.02
C ASN A 287 3.21 12.47 14.23
N VAL A 288 2.68 11.42 14.85
CA VAL A 288 1.40 10.87 14.40
C VAL A 288 0.33 11.77 15.00
N VAL A 289 -0.22 12.67 14.19
CA VAL A 289 -1.54 13.22 14.50
C VAL A 289 -2.45 11.99 14.60
N ASP A 290 -2.96 11.73 15.80
CA ASP A 290 -4.05 10.78 15.96
C ASP A 290 -5.18 11.29 15.07
N VAL A 291 -5.37 10.64 13.92
CA VAL A 291 -6.61 10.78 13.17
C VAL A 291 -7.62 10.05 14.04
N ASP A 292 -8.28 10.80 14.91
CA ASP A 292 -9.42 10.31 15.66
C ASP A 292 -10.41 9.73 14.65
N ASP A 293 -10.64 8.41 14.73
CA ASP A 293 -11.70 7.67 14.02
C ASP A 293 -13.09 8.10 14.56
N SER A 294 -13.35 9.41 14.58
CA SER A 294 -14.67 9.97 14.77
C SER A 294 -15.26 10.23 13.39
N GLU A 295 -16.28 9.46 13.05
CA GLU A 295 -17.15 9.68 11.90
C GLU A 295 -17.69 11.12 11.96
N GLY A 296 -17.03 12.03 11.24
CA GLY A 296 -17.36 13.44 11.16
C GLY A 296 -17.25 13.88 9.71
N GLU A 297 -18.38 14.32 9.17
CA GLU A 297 -18.56 14.73 7.78
C GLU A 297 -17.47 15.70 7.29
N VAL A 298 -16.97 15.43 6.07
CA VAL A 298 -16.02 16.28 5.36
C VAL A 298 -16.75 17.55 4.90
N GLU A 299 -16.49 18.69 5.55
CA GLU A 299 -16.77 20.00 4.95
C GLU A 299 -15.49 20.50 4.27
N SER A 300 -15.51 20.45 2.94
CA SER A 300 -14.42 20.89 2.08
C SER A 300 -14.38 22.40 1.98
N ASP A 301 -13.44 23.05 2.68
CA ASP A 301 -13.06 24.43 2.40
C ASP A 301 -11.54 24.55 2.31
N VAL A 302 -11.05 24.62 1.07
CA VAL A 302 -9.67 24.97 0.73
C VAL A 302 -9.62 26.48 0.48
N PRO A 303 -9.01 27.31 1.35
CA PRO A 303 -8.78 28.70 1.01
C PRO A 303 -7.55 28.80 0.10
N CYS A 304 -7.82 28.82 -1.21
CA CYS A 304 -6.90 29.25 -2.26
C CYS A 304 -6.49 30.72 -2.00
N GLN A 305 -5.36 30.95 -1.32
CA GLN A 305 -4.81 32.29 -1.20
C GLN A 305 -4.04 32.68 -2.46
N LYS A 306 -4.76 33.30 -3.39
CA LYS A 306 -4.19 34.33 -4.28
C LYS A 306 -3.65 35.47 -3.43
N LYS A 307 -2.34 35.68 -3.45
CA LYS A 307 -1.73 36.99 -3.17
C LYS A 307 -0.80 37.37 -4.32
N GLU A 308 -1.41 37.82 -5.41
CA GLU A 308 -0.82 38.91 -6.20
C GLU A 308 -1.04 40.21 -5.41
N LYS A 309 0.05 40.94 -5.12
CA LYS A 309 0.13 42.40 -5.26
C LYS A 309 1.55 42.91 -5.00
N SER A 310 2.19 43.30 -6.10
CA SER A 310 3.02 44.48 -6.30
C SER A 310 3.88 45.01 -5.14
N CYS A 311 5.19 45.00 -5.36
CA CYS A 311 6.04 46.17 -5.12
C CYS A 311 7.20 46.16 -6.12
N ILE A 312 6.94 46.75 -7.30
CA ILE A 312 7.98 47.43 -8.07
C ILE A 312 7.95 48.87 -7.58
N LYS A 313 9.08 49.39 -7.09
CA LYS A 313 9.42 50.80 -7.19
C LYS A 313 10.94 50.97 -7.20
N GLU A 314 11.31 51.90 -8.05
CA GLU A 314 12.64 52.43 -8.40
C GLU A 314 13.57 52.71 -7.22
#